data_AF-A0A6A5U7V9-F1
#
_entry.id   AF-A0A6A5U7V9-F1
#
_cell.length_a   1.000
_cell.length_b   1.000
_cell.length_c   1.000
_cell.angle_alpha   90.00
_cell.angle_beta   90.00
_cell.angle_gamma   90.00
#
_symmetry.space_group_name_H-M   'P 1'
#
loop_
_entity.id
_entity.type
_entity.pdbx_description
1 polymer ?
#
loop_
_entity_poly.entity_id
_entity_poly.type
_entity_poly.pdbx_seq_one_letter_code
_entity_poly.pdbx_strand_id
1 'polypeptide(L)'
;MPDPTMATEANSESRLLSLPIEIFQQITHNLVSEVGITTAWKLRLTCRTFAAEIKHDIVARQPLSAFLRRPIYDGYIRTSWIYTPPKPLFDQLVWMLLCRCTRVATKGVHPLIPTKINLILDWLAEELGTNKEHGLDEYRERICKATAEHLSAFSVIKILVGRHYLSMMTPGLDDCDKLAATAIIGNTNLFKATLWKLEGITKPGNSILGDHLFIAAKEGHVEIVKAEGEYLQQIKDSAPNMHKEFMERYSPGCYNGIDFFKNALYDTMQRNDISMIDTLLTFRATAIRKATKAEYSA
;
A
#
# COMPACT_ATOMS: atom_id res chain seq x y z
N MET A 1 54.68 -23.68 31.22
CA MET A 1 54.01 -22.63 32.02
C MET A 1 53.13 -21.84 31.07
N PRO A 2 51.80 -21.83 31.27
CA PRO A 2 50.89 -21.12 30.38
C PRO A 2 50.81 -19.63 30.73
N ASP A 3 50.74 -18.81 29.68
CA ASP A 3 50.72 -17.36 29.67
C ASP A 3 49.38 -16.80 30.23
N PRO A 4 49.38 -15.95 31.29
CA PRO A 4 48.16 -15.50 31.96
C PRO A 4 47.43 -14.32 31.26
N THR A 5 47.77 -14.01 30.01
CA THR A 5 47.46 -12.69 29.40
C THR A 5 46.29 -12.69 28.40
N MET A 6 45.31 -13.58 28.52
CA MET A 6 44.24 -13.78 27.50
C MET A 6 42.82 -13.94 28.10
N ALA A 7 42.43 -13.15 29.11
CA ALA A 7 41.08 -13.25 29.69
C ALA A 7 40.49 -11.92 30.18
N THR A 8 40.41 -10.86 29.35
CA THR A 8 39.63 -9.66 29.73
C THR A 8 39.07 -8.82 28.56
N GLU A 9 38.67 -9.43 27.44
CA GLU A 9 38.01 -8.69 26.34
C GLU A 9 36.67 -9.29 25.90
N ALA A 10 35.84 -9.68 26.86
CA ALA A 10 34.50 -10.23 26.56
C ALA A 10 33.42 -9.70 27.52
N ASN A 11 33.27 -8.38 27.66
CA ASN A 11 32.12 -7.78 28.35
C ASN A 11 31.80 -6.33 27.93
N SER A 12 32.16 -5.91 26.72
CA SER A 12 31.71 -4.63 26.16
C SER A 12 30.33 -4.72 25.50
N GLU A 13 29.83 -5.93 25.26
CA GLU A 13 28.44 -6.20 24.89
C GLU A 13 27.52 -5.94 26.09
N SER A 14 27.06 -4.69 26.25
CA SER A 14 25.68 -4.31 26.64
C SER A 14 25.55 -3.00 27.44
N ARG A 15 26.62 -2.21 27.63
CA ARG A 15 26.49 -0.92 28.35
C ARG A 15 25.42 0.03 27.76
N LEU A 16 25.18 -0.05 26.45
CA LEU A 16 24.14 0.74 25.78
C LEU A 16 22.73 0.17 26.04
N LEU A 17 22.60 -1.15 26.18
CA LEU A 17 21.34 -1.83 26.46
C LEU A 17 20.99 -1.83 27.97
N SER A 18 21.96 -1.54 28.84
CA SER A 18 21.73 -1.33 30.27
C SER A 18 21.18 0.07 30.61
N LEU A 19 21.08 0.97 29.63
CA LEU A 19 20.48 2.29 29.84
C LEU A 19 18.95 2.14 30.00
N PRO A 20 18.30 3.02 30.79
CA PRO A 20 16.85 3.15 30.75
C PRO A 20 16.35 3.41 29.33
N ILE A 21 15.19 2.86 28.99
CA ILE A 21 14.65 2.91 27.62
C ILE A 21 14.43 4.34 27.14
N GLU A 22 14.10 5.26 28.04
CA GLU A 22 13.90 6.68 27.76
C GLU A 22 15.21 7.35 27.31
N ILE A 23 16.33 7.02 27.97
CA ILE A 23 17.64 7.54 27.61
C ILE A 23 18.06 6.97 26.25
N PHE A 24 17.82 5.69 26.02
CA PHE A 24 18.12 5.05 24.73
C PHE A 24 17.28 5.65 23.59
N GLN A 25 16.00 5.91 23.83
CA GLN A 25 15.12 6.62 22.91
C GLN A 25 15.57 8.05 22.64
N GLN A 26 16.04 8.78 23.65
CA GLN A 26 16.56 10.14 23.49
C GLN A 26 17.86 10.15 22.67
N ILE A 27 18.78 9.22 22.94
CA ILE A 27 20.00 9.04 22.15
C ILE A 27 19.64 8.75 20.69
N THR A 28 18.70 7.84 20.46
CA THR A 28 18.25 7.48 19.11
C THR A 28 17.60 8.67 18.40
N HIS A 29 16.75 9.44 19.10
CA HIS A 29 16.13 10.63 18.56
C HIS A 29 17.14 11.70 18.15
N ASN A 30 18.11 11.97 19.02
CA ASN A 30 19.18 12.93 18.75
C ASN A 30 20.00 12.48 17.54
N LEU A 31 20.36 11.19 17.47
CA LEU A 31 21.06 10.62 16.33
C LEU A 31 20.28 10.79 15.04
N VAL A 32 19.01 10.38 14.98
CA VAL A 32 18.18 10.49 13.76
C VAL A 32 18.03 11.95 13.32
N SER A 33 17.88 12.87 14.28
CA SER A 33 17.75 14.30 14.02
C SER A 33 19.05 14.93 13.50
N GLU A 34 20.19 14.48 14.01
CA GLU A 34 21.52 14.96 13.62
C GLU A 34 21.96 14.43 12.24
N VAL A 35 21.91 13.11 12.05
CA VAL A 35 22.44 12.47 10.82
C VAL A 35 21.39 12.30 9.71
N GLY A 36 20.11 12.48 10.03
CA GLY A 36 18.96 12.33 9.14
C GLY A 36 18.49 10.87 8.96
N ILE A 37 17.24 10.72 8.47
CA ILE A 37 16.53 9.44 8.30
C ILE A 37 17.36 8.41 7.53
N THR A 38 17.92 8.79 6.38
CA THR A 38 18.64 7.86 5.50
C THR A 38 19.91 7.30 6.15
N THR A 39 20.68 8.16 6.82
CA THR A 39 21.93 7.75 7.49
C THR A 39 21.61 6.91 8.72
N ALA A 40 20.68 7.37 9.56
CA ALA A 40 20.24 6.63 10.73
C ALA A 40 19.70 5.25 10.35
N TRP A 41 18.89 5.15 9.30
CA TRP A 41 18.34 3.86 8.86
C TRP A 41 19.43 2.83 8.52
N LYS A 42 20.58 3.25 7.97
CA LYS A 42 21.70 2.33 7.70
C LYS A 42 22.32 1.78 8.99
N LEU A 43 22.29 2.54 10.08
CA LEU A 43 22.82 2.13 11.38
C LEU A 43 21.96 1.06 12.09
N ARG A 44 20.76 0.77 11.58
CA ARG A 44 19.89 -0.29 12.13
C ARG A 44 20.50 -1.69 12.09
N LEU A 45 21.56 -1.90 11.28
CA LEU A 45 22.20 -3.20 11.13
C LEU A 45 23.07 -3.59 12.34
N THR A 46 23.25 -2.71 13.33
CA THR A 46 24.09 -2.98 14.51
C THR A 46 23.45 -3.99 15.47
N CYS A 47 22.19 -3.77 15.87
CA CYS A 47 21.44 -4.72 16.70
C CYS A 47 19.91 -4.53 16.56
N ARG A 48 19.14 -5.56 16.94
CA ARG A 48 17.67 -5.57 16.79
C ARG A 48 16.97 -4.46 17.58
N THR A 49 17.40 -4.20 18.82
CA THR A 49 16.82 -3.18 19.69
C THR A 49 17.02 -1.78 19.09
N PHE A 50 18.24 -1.48 18.64
CA PHE A 50 18.53 -0.20 17.99
C PHE A 50 17.80 -0.05 16.66
N ALA A 51 17.65 -1.14 15.90
CA ALA A 51 16.84 -1.14 14.68
C ALA A 51 15.38 -0.79 14.95
N ALA A 52 14.79 -1.35 16.01
CA ALA A 52 13.42 -1.08 16.42
C ALA A 52 13.26 0.39 16.85
N GLU A 53 14.19 0.93 17.64
CA GLU A 53 14.12 2.33 18.08
C GLU A 53 14.35 3.33 16.94
N ILE A 54 15.29 3.07 16.02
CA ILE A 54 15.48 3.92 14.83
C ILE A 54 14.21 3.93 13.99
N LYS A 55 13.61 2.75 13.77
CA LYS A 55 12.36 2.61 13.01
C LYS A 55 11.23 3.37 13.70
N HIS A 56 11.08 3.21 15.01
CA HIS A 56 10.07 3.89 15.79
C HIS A 56 10.26 5.41 15.75
N ASP A 57 11.48 5.92 15.98
CA ASP A 57 11.75 7.36 15.95
C ASP A 57 11.44 7.96 14.57
N ILE A 58 11.90 7.32 13.49
CA ILE A 58 11.63 7.76 12.12
C ILE A 58 10.12 7.87 11.87
N VAL A 59 9.36 6.82 12.18
CA VAL A 59 7.92 6.82 11.86
C VAL A 59 7.13 7.70 12.82
N ALA A 60 7.43 7.68 14.12
CA ALA A 60 6.60 8.27 15.18
C ALA A 60 6.97 9.70 15.56
N ARG A 61 8.23 10.11 15.37
CA ARG A 61 8.74 11.40 15.88
C ARG A 61 9.22 12.34 14.79
N GLN A 62 9.74 11.83 13.68
CA GLN A 62 10.22 12.69 12.61
C GLN A 62 9.07 13.43 11.90
N PRO A 63 9.27 14.72 11.54
CA PRO A 63 8.27 15.47 10.78
C PRO A 63 8.22 15.01 9.33
N LEU A 64 7.06 15.17 8.65
CA LEU A 64 6.93 14.81 7.23
C LEU A 64 7.97 15.47 6.33
N SER A 65 8.38 16.70 6.66
CA SER A 65 9.42 17.41 5.92
C SER A 65 10.79 16.71 5.95
N ALA A 66 11.07 15.87 6.96
CA ALA A 66 12.30 15.07 7.01
C ALA A 66 12.30 13.92 5.98
N PHE A 67 11.12 13.49 5.52
CA PHE A 67 10.96 12.51 4.44
C PHE A 67 11.09 13.15 3.05
N LEU A 68 10.98 14.47 2.97
CA LEU A 68 11.27 15.24 1.76
C LEU A 68 12.76 15.56 1.71
N ARG A 69 13.43 15.21 0.61
CA ARG A 69 14.82 15.67 0.42
C ARG A 69 14.82 17.21 0.34
N ARG A 70 15.76 17.86 1.04
CA ARG A 70 15.99 19.30 0.89
C ARG A 70 16.26 19.60 -0.59
N PRO A 71 15.66 20.65 -1.19
CA PRO A 71 16.11 21.12 -2.48
C PRO A 71 17.63 21.32 -2.41
N ILE A 72 18.38 20.66 -3.28
CA ILE A 72 19.74 21.09 -3.56
C ILE A 72 19.53 22.40 -4.31
N TYR A 73 19.71 23.52 -3.61
CA TYR A 73 19.83 24.83 -4.23
C TYR A 73 21.19 24.87 -4.93
N ASP A 74 21.30 24.16 -6.05
CA ASP A 74 22.32 24.48 -7.03
C ASP A 74 21.73 25.58 -7.91
N GLY A 75 22.42 26.72 -7.99
CA GLY A 75 21.87 28.02 -8.41
C GLY A 75 21.33 28.08 -9.85
N TYR A 76 21.36 26.98 -10.60
CA TYR A 76 20.85 26.90 -11.95
C TYR A 76 20.08 25.59 -12.12
N ILE A 77 18.85 25.72 -12.65
CA ILE A 77 17.85 24.67 -12.96
C ILE A 77 16.85 24.38 -11.82
N ARG A 78 15.84 25.25 -11.74
CA ARG A 78 14.47 24.82 -11.39
C ARG A 78 14.09 23.66 -12.32
N THR A 79 13.94 22.44 -11.80
CA THR A 79 12.81 21.50 -12.08
C THR A 79 13.15 20.02 -11.86
N SER A 80 14.41 19.60 -11.82
CA SER A 80 14.71 18.18 -11.65
C SER A 80 14.82 17.79 -10.18
N TRP A 81 13.69 17.53 -9.54
CA TRP A 81 13.62 16.76 -8.27
C TRP A 81 13.94 15.27 -8.48
N ILE A 82 14.77 14.93 -9.47
CA ILE A 82 15.20 13.55 -9.72
C ILE A 82 16.41 13.31 -8.84
N TYR A 83 16.18 13.02 -7.56
CA TYR A 83 16.94 12.00 -6.85
C TYR A 83 16.12 11.52 -5.67
N THR A 84 15.31 10.50 -5.98
CA THR A 84 14.64 9.59 -5.07
C THR A 84 15.62 9.18 -3.96
N PRO A 85 15.22 9.19 -2.67
CA PRO A 85 15.97 8.39 -1.69
C PRO A 85 16.07 6.94 -2.18
N PRO A 86 17.00 6.11 -1.67
CA PRO A 86 17.09 4.72 -2.10
C PRO A 86 15.71 4.07 -1.94
N LYS A 87 15.08 3.79 -3.10
CA LYS A 87 13.70 3.32 -3.26
C LYS A 87 13.29 2.26 -2.21
N PRO A 88 14.14 1.26 -1.86
CA PRO A 88 13.74 0.21 -0.93
C PRO A 88 13.40 0.69 0.48
N LEU A 89 14.05 1.76 0.97
CA LEU A 89 13.84 2.24 2.34
C LEU A 89 12.44 2.85 2.49
N PHE A 90 12.09 3.76 1.60
CA PHE A 90 10.84 4.51 1.72
C PHE A 90 9.63 3.64 1.44
N ASP A 91 9.74 2.70 0.48
CA ASP A 91 8.67 1.73 0.22
C ASP A 91 8.34 0.89 1.48
N GLN A 92 9.35 0.60 2.32
CA GLN A 92 9.14 -0.13 3.58
C GLN A 92 8.55 0.70 4.72
N LEU A 93 8.72 2.03 4.72
CA LEU A 93 8.30 2.89 5.83
C LEU A 93 7.00 3.65 5.58
N VAL A 94 6.65 3.92 4.33
CA VAL A 94 5.52 4.81 4.00
C VAL A 94 4.19 4.28 4.50
N TRP A 95 3.95 2.98 4.44
CA TRP A 95 2.70 2.42 4.95
C TRP A 95 2.56 2.60 6.47
N MET A 96 3.64 2.51 7.24
CA MET A 96 3.60 2.77 8.69
C MET A 96 3.35 4.25 8.99
N LEU A 97 3.92 5.14 8.17
CA LEU A 97 3.63 6.56 8.26
C LEU A 97 2.14 6.85 7.97
N LEU A 98 1.55 6.17 6.99
CA LEU A 98 0.11 6.22 6.74
C LEU A 98 -0.68 5.72 7.95
N CYS A 99 -0.32 4.56 8.53
CA CYS A 99 -0.96 4.05 9.75
C CYS A 99 -0.93 5.08 10.88
N ARG A 100 0.22 5.73 11.12
CA ARG A 100 0.34 6.81 12.11
C ARG A 100 -0.62 7.96 11.79
N CYS A 101 -0.62 8.44 10.55
CA CYS A 101 -1.43 9.59 10.14
C CYS A 101 -2.93 9.32 10.22
N THR A 102 -3.35 8.06 10.05
CA THR A 102 -4.76 7.66 10.21
C THR A 102 -5.21 7.57 11.67
N ARG A 103 -4.29 7.28 12.60
CA ARG A 103 -4.56 7.19 14.04
C ARG A 103 -4.53 8.54 14.75
N VAL A 104 -3.58 9.40 14.37
CA VAL A 104 -3.31 10.65 15.07
C VAL A 104 -3.26 11.80 14.07
N ALA A 105 -4.07 12.83 14.30
CA ALA A 105 -4.02 14.07 13.55
C ALA A 105 -2.60 14.66 13.63
N THR A 106 -1.86 14.56 12.52
CA THR A 106 -0.46 14.97 12.46
C THR A 106 -0.38 16.34 11.80
N LYS A 107 0.27 17.30 12.47
CA LYS A 107 0.40 18.68 11.96
C LYS A 107 1.14 18.71 10.62
N GLY A 108 0.61 19.43 9.64
CA GLY A 108 1.20 19.56 8.30
C GLY A 108 0.94 18.36 7.38
N VAL A 109 0.10 17.41 7.80
CA VAL A 109 -0.38 16.32 6.94
C VAL A 109 -1.69 16.74 6.28
N HIS A 110 -1.75 16.61 4.96
CA HIS A 110 -2.97 16.78 4.19
C HIS A 110 -3.97 15.68 4.54
N PRO A 111 -5.23 16.01 4.86
CA PRO A 111 -6.17 15.03 5.45
C PRO A 111 -6.68 13.99 4.45
N LEU A 112 -6.59 14.24 3.14
CA LEU A 112 -7.25 13.41 2.12
C LEU A 112 -7.03 11.89 2.26
N ILE A 113 -5.78 11.41 2.24
CA ILE A 113 -5.51 9.97 2.34
C ILE A 113 -5.91 9.43 3.73
N PRO A 114 -5.47 10.04 4.86
CA PRO A 114 -5.88 9.56 6.18
C PRO A 114 -7.40 9.51 6.39
N THR A 115 -8.12 10.55 5.97
CA THR A 115 -9.59 10.60 6.05
C THR A 115 -10.21 9.49 5.22
N LYS A 116 -9.75 9.28 3.99
CA LYS A 116 -10.30 8.24 3.11
C LYS A 116 -10.05 6.83 3.64
N ILE A 117 -8.86 6.55 4.19
CA ILE A 117 -8.57 5.28 4.87
C ILE A 117 -9.48 5.09 6.09
N ASN A 118 -9.69 6.14 6.90
CA ASN A 118 -10.60 6.04 8.05
C ASN A 118 -12.05 5.80 7.63
N LEU A 119 -12.52 6.41 6.54
CA LEU A 119 -13.85 6.11 5.97
C LEU A 119 -13.97 4.63 5.54
N ILE A 120 -12.92 4.07 4.92
CA ILE A 120 -12.89 2.64 4.57
C ILE A 120 -12.99 1.77 5.84
N LEU A 121 -12.22 2.11 6.89
CA LEU A 121 -12.20 1.35 8.13
C LEU A 121 -13.52 1.43 8.89
N ASP A 122 -14.16 2.61 8.94
CA ASP A 122 -15.47 2.77 9.55
C ASP A 122 -16.53 1.96 8.80
N TRP A 123 -16.51 1.98 7.46
CA TRP A 123 -17.40 1.16 6.65
C TRP A 123 -17.17 -0.35 6.85
N LEU A 124 -15.92 -0.81 6.89
CA LEU A 124 -15.60 -2.21 7.18
C LEU A 124 -16.08 -2.61 8.58
N ALA A 125 -15.94 -1.73 9.57
CA ALA A 125 -16.41 -2.01 10.93
C ALA A 125 -17.92 -2.22 10.98
N GLU A 126 -18.68 -1.42 10.22
CA GLU A 126 -20.13 -1.51 10.09
C GLU A 126 -20.56 -2.81 9.40
N GLU A 127 -20.01 -3.12 8.23
CA GLU A 127 -20.38 -4.31 7.44
C GLU A 127 -20.00 -5.63 8.12
N LEU A 128 -18.92 -5.64 8.90
CA LEU A 128 -18.43 -6.84 9.59
C LEU A 128 -19.00 -6.99 11.01
N GLY A 129 -19.73 -5.99 11.52
CA GLY A 129 -20.24 -5.98 12.89
C GLY A 129 -19.13 -6.04 13.95
N THR A 130 -17.91 -5.61 13.61
CA THR A 130 -16.76 -5.66 14.53
C THR A 130 -16.70 -4.42 15.41
N ASN A 131 -16.53 -4.59 16.72
CA ASN A 131 -16.23 -3.48 17.61
C ASN A 131 -14.91 -2.80 17.21
N LYS A 132 -14.91 -1.46 17.18
CA LYS A 132 -13.93 -0.64 16.46
C LYS A 132 -12.45 -0.76 16.87
N GLU A 133 -12.11 -1.33 18.03
CA GLU A 133 -10.74 -1.14 18.57
C GLU A 133 -9.71 -2.20 18.18
N HIS A 134 -9.96 -3.51 18.33
CA HIS A 134 -8.91 -4.53 18.13
C HIS A 134 -8.83 -5.12 16.72
N GLY A 135 -9.97 -5.33 16.04
CA GLY A 135 -9.97 -5.91 14.68
C GLY A 135 -9.53 -4.93 13.59
N LEU A 136 -9.73 -3.62 13.80
CA LEU A 136 -9.44 -2.60 12.77
C LEU A 136 -7.95 -2.30 12.63
N ASP A 137 -7.11 -2.68 13.59
CA ASP A 137 -5.67 -2.47 13.51
C ASP A 137 -5.04 -3.27 12.37
N GLU A 138 -5.42 -4.54 12.23
CA GLU A 138 -4.96 -5.40 11.15
C GLU A 138 -5.45 -4.88 9.78
N TYR A 139 -6.73 -4.52 9.68
CA TYR A 139 -7.28 -3.96 8.43
C TYR A 139 -6.62 -2.64 8.07
N ARG A 140 -6.34 -1.78 9.05
CA ARG A 140 -5.63 -0.51 8.82
C ARG A 140 -4.23 -0.75 8.28
N GLU A 141 -3.50 -1.70 8.84
CA GLU A 141 -2.16 -2.05 8.34
C GLU A 141 -2.23 -2.52 6.89
N ARG A 142 -3.12 -3.47 6.56
CA ARG A 142 -3.28 -3.99 5.20
C ARG A 142 -3.69 -2.90 4.21
N ILE A 143 -4.65 -2.05 4.57
CA ILE A 143 -5.12 -0.92 3.76
C ILE A 143 -4.00 0.11 3.52
N CYS A 144 -3.25 0.48 4.56
CA CYS A 144 -2.15 1.42 4.43
C CYS A 144 -1.03 0.86 3.55
N LYS A 145 -0.76 -0.45 3.65
CA LYS A 145 0.23 -1.13 2.81
C LYS A 145 -0.19 -1.14 1.34
N ALA A 146 -1.42 -1.55 1.04
CA ALA A 146 -1.96 -1.52 -0.32
C ALA A 146 -1.95 -0.10 -0.91
N THR A 147 -2.35 0.90 -0.13
CA THR A 147 -2.31 2.32 -0.54
C THR A 147 -0.89 2.77 -0.89
N ALA A 148 0.10 2.43 -0.03
CA ALA A 148 1.49 2.80 -0.23
C ALA A 148 2.11 2.15 -1.48
N GLU A 149 1.76 0.90 -1.74
CA GLU A 149 2.22 0.15 -2.91
C GLU A 149 1.59 0.66 -4.21
N HIS A 150 0.28 0.97 -4.20
CA HIS A 150 -0.42 1.47 -5.38
C HIS A 150 0.02 2.88 -5.77
N LEU A 151 0.05 3.81 -4.82
CA LEU A 151 0.40 5.20 -5.09
C LEU A 151 1.92 5.41 -5.22
N SER A 152 2.74 4.43 -4.85
CA SER A 152 4.19 4.55 -4.58
C SER A 152 4.50 5.45 -3.38
N ALA A 153 5.64 5.19 -2.73
CA ALA A 153 6.11 5.98 -1.59
C ALA A 153 6.20 7.49 -1.90
N PHE A 154 6.66 7.84 -3.11
CA PHE A 154 6.85 9.22 -3.50
C PHE A 154 5.54 9.99 -3.63
N SER A 155 4.52 9.41 -4.28
CA SER A 155 3.23 10.09 -4.44
C SER A 155 2.51 10.21 -3.11
N VAL A 156 2.56 9.18 -2.25
CA VAL A 156 1.98 9.25 -0.90
C VAL A 156 2.58 10.45 -0.15
N ILE A 157 3.90 10.55 -0.07
CA ILE A 157 4.54 11.66 0.64
C ILE A 157 4.13 13.01 0.05
N LYS A 158 4.13 13.16 -1.29
CA LYS A 158 3.69 14.39 -1.95
C LYS A 158 2.24 14.75 -1.64
N ILE A 159 1.33 13.77 -1.61
CA ILE A 159 -0.07 13.98 -1.25
C ILE A 159 -0.16 14.40 0.21
N LEU A 160 0.53 13.70 1.12
CA LEU A 160 0.54 14.00 2.55
C LEU A 160 1.09 15.40 2.84
N VAL A 161 1.96 15.98 2.02
CA VAL A 161 2.44 17.36 2.20
C VAL A 161 1.68 18.40 1.37
N GLY A 162 0.57 18.02 0.72
CA GLY A 162 -0.28 18.91 -0.07
C GLY A 162 0.35 19.40 -1.37
N ARG A 163 1.25 18.61 -1.99
CA ARG A 163 2.02 19.00 -3.19
C ARG A 163 1.73 18.16 -4.45
N HIS A 164 0.73 17.29 -4.44
CA HIS A 164 0.33 16.51 -5.62
C HIS A 164 -1.06 16.92 -6.12
N TYR A 165 -1.35 16.67 -7.40
CA TYR A 165 -2.68 16.82 -7.99
C TYR A 165 -3.70 15.95 -7.24
N LEU A 166 -4.43 16.60 -6.33
CA LEU A 166 -5.57 16.03 -5.59
C LEU A 166 -6.80 15.87 -6.51
N SER A 167 -6.77 16.47 -7.70
CA SER A 167 -7.91 16.54 -8.62
C SER A 167 -8.43 15.18 -9.09
N MET A 168 -7.65 14.11 -8.94
CA MET A 168 -8.05 12.75 -9.32
C MET A 168 -8.69 11.95 -8.18
N MET A 169 -8.64 12.45 -6.94
CA MET A 169 -9.15 11.75 -5.77
C MET A 169 -10.40 12.45 -5.23
N THR A 170 -11.46 11.69 -5.05
CA THR A 170 -12.66 12.11 -4.35
C THR A 170 -12.44 12.05 -2.84
N PRO A 171 -12.92 13.04 -2.06
CA PRO A 171 -12.82 13.00 -0.61
C PRO A 171 -13.76 11.97 0.04
N GLY A 172 -14.81 11.56 -0.68
CA GLY A 172 -15.76 10.54 -0.24
C GLY A 172 -15.27 9.11 -0.48
N LEU A 173 -15.96 8.17 0.17
CA LEU A 173 -15.81 6.73 -0.06
C LEU A 173 -16.71 6.33 -1.24
N ASP A 174 -16.12 5.89 -2.35
CA ASP A 174 -16.87 5.34 -3.48
C ASP A 174 -16.92 3.80 -3.46
N ASP A 175 -17.72 3.20 -4.34
CA ASP A 175 -17.88 1.75 -4.36
C ASP A 175 -16.65 1.01 -4.91
N CYS A 176 -15.76 1.69 -5.66
CA CYS A 176 -14.48 1.12 -6.08
C CYS A 176 -13.53 0.99 -4.88
N ASP A 177 -13.50 1.98 -3.98
CA ASP A 177 -12.76 1.89 -2.73
C ASP A 177 -13.28 0.75 -1.84
N LYS A 178 -14.59 0.61 -1.72
CA LYS A 178 -15.22 -0.50 -0.98
C LYS A 178 -14.83 -1.85 -1.57
N LEU A 179 -14.92 -1.99 -2.89
CA LEU A 179 -14.58 -3.24 -3.57
C LEU A 179 -13.09 -3.58 -3.39
N ALA A 180 -12.20 -2.62 -3.59
CA ALA A 180 -10.77 -2.82 -3.35
C ALA A 180 -10.47 -3.16 -1.87
N ALA A 181 -11.15 -2.52 -0.91
CA ALA A 181 -11.00 -2.84 0.51
C ALA A 181 -11.42 -4.29 0.82
N THR A 182 -12.53 -4.77 0.23
CA THR A 182 -12.97 -6.18 0.40
C THR A 182 -11.99 -7.17 -0.20
N ALA A 183 -11.38 -6.82 -1.34
CA ALA A 183 -10.29 -7.59 -1.93
C ALA A 183 -9.06 -7.61 -1.03
N ILE A 184 -8.66 -6.49 -0.43
CA ILE A 184 -7.54 -6.45 0.53
C ILE A 184 -7.80 -7.40 1.69
N ILE A 185 -8.97 -7.34 2.34
CA ILE A 185 -9.22 -8.14 3.54
C ILE A 185 -9.46 -9.63 3.24
N GLY A 186 -9.83 -9.98 2.00
CA GLY A 186 -10.13 -11.36 1.60
C GLY A 186 -11.54 -11.83 1.94
N ASN A 187 -12.48 -10.92 2.22
CA ASN A 187 -13.86 -11.30 2.54
C ASN A 187 -14.68 -11.48 1.26
N THR A 188 -14.76 -12.72 0.79
CA THR A 188 -15.43 -13.08 -0.47
C THR A 188 -16.93 -12.74 -0.46
N ASN A 189 -17.62 -12.92 0.67
CA ASN A 189 -19.05 -12.64 0.77
C ASN A 189 -19.33 -11.13 0.65
N LEU A 190 -18.56 -10.31 1.38
CA LEU A 190 -18.69 -8.86 1.31
C LEU A 190 -18.23 -8.32 -0.06
N PHE A 191 -17.21 -8.92 -0.66
CA PHE A 191 -16.80 -8.61 -2.03
C PHE A 191 -17.94 -8.86 -3.03
N LYS A 192 -18.55 -10.04 -3.01
CA LYS A 192 -19.72 -10.36 -3.86
C LYS A 192 -20.86 -9.37 -3.65
N ALA A 193 -21.21 -9.06 -2.39
CA ALA A 193 -22.27 -8.10 -2.07
C ALA A 193 -21.96 -6.68 -2.57
N THR A 194 -20.68 -6.27 -2.55
CA THR A 194 -20.24 -4.95 -3.02
C THR A 194 -20.20 -4.89 -4.54
N LEU A 195 -19.80 -5.97 -5.20
CA LEU A 195 -19.69 -6.07 -6.66
C LEU A 195 -21.03 -5.79 -7.36
N TRP A 196 -22.13 -6.30 -6.81
CA TRP A 196 -23.49 -6.04 -7.33
C TRP A 196 -23.95 -4.60 -7.20
N LYS A 197 -23.38 -3.82 -6.25
CA LYS A 197 -23.70 -2.39 -6.09
C LYS A 197 -23.06 -1.51 -7.16
N LEU A 198 -22.15 -2.05 -7.98
CA LEU A 198 -21.50 -1.31 -9.07
C LEU A 198 -22.40 -1.10 -10.30
N GLU A 199 -23.63 -1.61 -10.27
CA GLU A 199 -24.59 -1.43 -11.35
C GLU A 199 -24.91 0.06 -11.58
N GLY A 200 -24.50 0.58 -12.75
CA GLY A 200 -24.72 1.97 -13.16
C GLY A 200 -23.51 2.90 -12.98
N ILE A 201 -22.39 2.41 -12.45
CA ILE A 201 -21.15 3.21 -12.33
C ILE A 201 -20.37 3.13 -13.64
N THR A 202 -20.57 4.14 -14.49
CA THR A 202 -20.00 4.20 -15.86
C THR A 202 -18.49 4.43 -15.91
N LYS A 203 -17.89 4.85 -14.79
CA LYS A 203 -16.45 5.03 -14.68
C LYS A 203 -15.97 4.52 -13.33
N PRO A 204 -15.07 3.53 -13.28
CA PRO A 204 -14.36 3.24 -12.04
C PRO A 204 -13.76 4.52 -11.48
N GLY A 205 -14.01 4.78 -10.20
CA GLY A 205 -13.19 5.72 -9.45
C GLY A 205 -11.74 5.25 -9.46
N ASN A 206 -10.80 6.20 -9.47
CA ASN A 206 -9.41 5.89 -9.15
C ASN A 206 -9.32 5.62 -7.65
N SER A 207 -9.54 4.37 -7.25
CA SER A 207 -9.39 4.00 -5.85
C SER A 207 -7.96 4.26 -5.40
N ILE A 208 -7.80 4.81 -4.18
CA ILE A 208 -6.47 5.00 -3.58
C ILE A 208 -5.78 3.67 -3.25
N LEU A 209 -6.54 2.58 -3.24
CA LEU A 209 -6.08 1.23 -2.94
C LEU A 209 -5.52 0.51 -4.16
N GLY A 210 -5.89 0.95 -5.36
CA GLY A 210 -5.57 0.31 -6.62
C GLY A 210 -6.66 -0.62 -7.15
N ASP A 211 -6.27 -1.46 -8.10
CA ASP A 211 -7.18 -2.38 -8.78
C ASP A 211 -7.47 -3.62 -7.91
N HIS A 212 -8.75 -3.94 -7.74
CA HIS A 212 -9.21 -4.99 -6.83
C HIS A 212 -8.85 -6.40 -7.32
N LEU A 213 -8.85 -6.64 -8.65
CA LEU A 213 -8.40 -7.92 -9.22
C LEU A 213 -6.91 -8.13 -8.95
N PHE A 214 -6.09 -7.10 -9.20
CA PHE A 214 -4.65 -7.14 -8.91
C PHE A 214 -4.38 -7.39 -7.43
N ILE A 215 -5.08 -6.68 -6.54
CA ILE A 215 -4.95 -6.86 -5.08
C ILE A 215 -5.33 -8.27 -4.67
N ALA A 216 -6.50 -8.78 -5.12
CA ALA A 216 -6.97 -10.12 -4.78
C ALA A 216 -5.96 -11.19 -5.23
N ALA A 217 -5.43 -11.06 -6.45
CA ALA A 217 -4.40 -11.96 -6.95
C ALA A 217 -3.11 -11.89 -6.12
N LYS A 218 -2.64 -10.67 -5.81
CA LYS A 218 -1.43 -10.43 -5.02
C LYS A 218 -1.53 -11.02 -3.60
N GLU A 219 -2.69 -10.89 -2.97
CA GLU A 219 -2.93 -11.41 -1.62
C GLU A 219 -3.30 -12.90 -1.60
N GLY A 220 -3.44 -13.56 -2.76
CA GLY A 220 -3.75 -14.98 -2.86
C GLY A 220 -5.23 -15.33 -2.67
N HIS A 221 -6.14 -14.36 -2.82
CA HIS A 221 -7.59 -14.55 -2.62
C HIS A 221 -8.28 -15.13 -3.87
N VAL A 222 -8.02 -16.41 -4.15
CA VAL A 222 -8.51 -17.13 -5.33
C VAL A 222 -10.04 -17.01 -5.51
N GLU A 223 -10.79 -17.12 -4.42
CA GLU A 223 -12.26 -17.08 -4.46
C GLU A 223 -12.82 -15.71 -4.84
N ILE A 224 -12.09 -14.62 -4.57
CA ILE A 224 -12.46 -13.28 -5.01
C ILE A 224 -12.27 -13.14 -6.52
N VAL A 225 -11.16 -13.64 -7.07
CA VAL A 225 -10.89 -13.62 -8.51
C VAL A 225 -11.94 -14.44 -9.28
N LYS A 226 -12.33 -15.61 -8.74
CA LYS A 226 -13.42 -16.42 -9.30
C LYS A 226 -14.76 -15.69 -9.26
N ALA A 227 -15.11 -15.10 -8.11
CA ALA A 227 -16.34 -14.34 -7.93
C ALA A 227 -16.48 -13.19 -8.94
N GLU A 228 -15.38 -12.49 -9.20
CA GLU A 228 -15.35 -11.42 -10.20
C GLU A 228 -15.56 -11.97 -11.62
N GLY A 229 -14.90 -13.07 -11.97
CA GLY A 229 -15.10 -13.73 -13.28
C GLY A 229 -16.53 -14.23 -13.49
N GLU A 230 -17.16 -14.78 -12.45
CA GLU A 230 -18.57 -15.19 -12.46
C GLU A 230 -19.51 -14.00 -12.68
N TYR A 231 -19.26 -12.89 -11.98
CA TYR A 231 -20.04 -11.66 -12.14
C TYR A 231 -19.93 -11.09 -13.55
N LEU A 232 -18.72 -10.97 -14.09
CA LEU A 232 -18.51 -10.51 -15.47
C LEU A 232 -19.25 -11.39 -16.48
N GLN A 233 -19.24 -12.71 -16.29
CA GLN A 233 -19.97 -13.63 -17.14
C GLN A 233 -21.49 -13.46 -17.04
N GLN A 234 -22.02 -13.09 -15.87
CA GLN A 234 -23.45 -12.84 -15.66
C GLN A 234 -23.89 -11.51 -16.28
N ILE A 235 -23.12 -10.43 -16.08
CA ILE A 235 -23.48 -9.11 -16.63
C ILE A 235 -23.23 -8.99 -18.13
N LYS A 236 -22.49 -9.93 -18.73
CA LYS A 236 -22.22 -9.96 -20.17
C LYS A 236 -23.51 -9.85 -21.00
N ASP A 237 -24.52 -10.64 -20.64
CA ASP A 237 -25.76 -10.73 -21.40
C ASP A 237 -26.83 -9.78 -20.87
N SER A 238 -26.85 -9.49 -19.56
CA SER A 238 -27.86 -8.62 -18.95
C SER A 238 -27.51 -7.12 -18.99
N ALA A 239 -26.23 -6.76 -19.04
CA ALA A 239 -25.76 -5.37 -19.02
C ALA A 239 -24.49 -5.17 -19.88
N PRO A 240 -24.59 -5.30 -21.22
CA PRO A 240 -23.43 -5.34 -22.12
C PRO A 240 -22.56 -4.07 -22.09
N ASN A 241 -23.15 -2.89 -21.86
CA ASN A 241 -22.39 -1.64 -21.73
C ASN A 241 -21.50 -1.65 -20.48
N MET A 242 -22.04 -2.10 -19.35
CA MET A 242 -21.28 -2.21 -18.10
C MET A 242 -20.18 -3.27 -18.23
N HIS A 243 -20.51 -4.41 -18.84
CA HIS A 243 -19.53 -5.44 -19.15
C HIS A 243 -18.39 -4.87 -20.00
N LYS A 244 -18.69 -4.07 -21.04
CA LYS A 244 -17.67 -3.40 -21.86
C LYS A 244 -16.79 -2.46 -21.05
N GLU A 245 -17.36 -1.62 -20.19
CA GLU A 245 -16.60 -0.68 -19.35
C GLU A 245 -15.68 -1.40 -18.33
N PHE A 246 -16.13 -2.52 -17.76
CA PHE A 246 -15.26 -3.38 -16.95
C PHE A 246 -14.14 -3.99 -17.79
N MET A 247 -14.47 -4.48 -18.98
CA MET A 247 -13.54 -5.09 -19.90
C MET A 247 -12.46 -4.12 -20.40
N GLU A 248 -12.79 -2.85 -20.57
CA GLU A 248 -11.81 -1.81 -20.90
C GLU A 248 -10.73 -1.70 -19.81
N ARG A 249 -11.03 -1.97 -18.52
CA ARG A 249 -9.99 -1.95 -17.46
C ARG A 249 -8.93 -3.04 -17.61
N TYR A 250 -9.34 -4.20 -18.11
CA TYR A 250 -8.48 -5.37 -18.30
C TYR A 250 -7.91 -5.45 -19.71
N SER A 251 -8.25 -4.49 -20.57
CA SER A 251 -7.79 -4.44 -21.94
C SER A 251 -6.41 -3.78 -22.02
N PRO A 252 -5.48 -4.33 -22.83
CA PRO A 252 -4.16 -3.73 -23.01
C PRO A 252 -4.28 -2.29 -23.53
N GLY A 253 -3.67 -1.34 -22.81
CA GLY A 253 -3.55 0.06 -23.24
C GLY A 253 -4.57 1.05 -22.66
N CYS A 254 -5.51 0.60 -21.83
CA CYS A 254 -6.69 1.40 -21.49
C CYS A 254 -6.56 2.34 -20.28
N TYR A 255 -5.52 2.24 -19.44
CA TYR A 255 -5.31 3.17 -18.32
C TYR A 255 -3.82 3.42 -18.09
N ASN A 256 -3.31 4.58 -18.52
CA ASN A 256 -1.95 5.07 -18.20
C ASN A 256 -0.81 4.05 -18.45
N GLY A 257 -1.00 3.05 -19.32
CA GLY A 257 -0.03 1.98 -19.57
C GLY A 257 0.11 0.92 -18.47
N ILE A 258 -0.77 0.90 -17.45
CA ILE A 258 -0.74 -0.10 -16.38
C ILE A 258 -1.72 -1.23 -16.74
N ASP A 259 -1.16 -2.37 -17.13
CA ASP A 259 -1.91 -3.61 -17.35
C ASP A 259 -2.01 -4.38 -16.02
N PHE A 260 -3.06 -4.11 -15.25
CA PHE A 260 -3.27 -4.71 -13.93
C PHE A 260 -3.34 -6.24 -13.98
N PHE A 261 -3.95 -6.80 -15.03
CA PHE A 261 -4.00 -8.24 -15.24
C PHE A 261 -2.60 -8.82 -15.46
N LYS A 262 -1.79 -8.19 -16.33
CA LYS A 262 -0.40 -8.62 -16.55
C LYS A 262 0.44 -8.50 -15.29
N ASN A 263 0.27 -7.44 -14.50
CA ASN A 263 0.96 -7.28 -13.23
C ASN A 263 0.56 -8.37 -12.22
N ALA A 264 -0.74 -8.71 -12.15
CA ALA A 264 -1.25 -9.79 -11.31
C ALA A 264 -0.64 -11.14 -11.71
N LEU A 265 -0.62 -11.43 -13.02
CA LEU A 265 -0.05 -12.66 -13.55
C LEU A 265 1.47 -12.72 -13.30
N TYR A 266 2.19 -11.62 -13.50
CA TYR A 266 3.62 -11.56 -13.23
C TYR A 266 3.94 -11.78 -11.75
N ASP A 267 3.23 -11.10 -10.84
CA ASP A 267 3.42 -11.25 -9.39
C ASP A 267 3.15 -12.69 -8.92
N THR A 268 2.06 -13.30 -9.40
CA THR A 268 1.71 -14.69 -9.07
C THR A 268 2.72 -15.70 -9.62
N MET A 269 3.28 -15.47 -10.81
CA MET A 269 4.40 -16.25 -11.35
C MET A 269 5.66 -16.13 -10.50
N GLN A 270 6.01 -14.94 -10.01
CA GLN A 270 7.17 -14.74 -9.12
C GLN A 270 7.01 -15.49 -7.79
N ARG A 271 5.76 -15.63 -7.31
CA ARG A 271 5.42 -16.39 -6.09
C ARG A 271 5.26 -17.90 -6.33
N ASN A 272 5.31 -18.37 -7.57
CA ASN A 272 5.02 -19.76 -7.96
C ASN A 272 3.63 -20.23 -7.46
N ASP A 273 2.64 -19.33 -7.44
CA ASP A 273 1.27 -19.63 -7.02
C ASP A 273 0.48 -20.22 -8.20
N ILE A 274 0.64 -21.52 -8.42
CA ILE A 274 0.04 -22.25 -9.56
C ILE A 274 -1.49 -22.14 -9.54
N SER A 275 -2.12 -22.18 -8.36
CA SER A 275 -3.57 -22.07 -8.23
C SER A 275 -4.08 -20.71 -8.69
N MET A 276 -3.40 -19.63 -8.31
CA MET A 276 -3.79 -18.29 -8.74
C MET A 276 -3.49 -18.06 -10.23
N ILE A 277 -2.39 -18.61 -10.76
CA ILE A 277 -2.08 -18.54 -12.20
C ILE A 277 -3.21 -19.19 -13.02
N ASP A 278 -3.63 -20.41 -12.67
CA ASP A 278 -4.71 -21.10 -13.37
C ASP A 278 -6.04 -20.34 -13.25
N THR A 279 -6.32 -19.77 -12.08
CA THR A 279 -7.51 -18.95 -11.83
C THR A 279 -7.51 -17.70 -12.71
N LEU A 280 -6.39 -16.97 -12.81
CA LEU A 280 -6.27 -15.77 -13.66
C LEU A 280 -6.35 -16.12 -15.15
N LEU A 281 -5.77 -17.24 -15.58
CA LEU A 281 -5.89 -17.71 -16.96
C LEU A 281 -7.33 -18.09 -17.31
N THR A 282 -8.03 -18.74 -16.39
CA THR A 282 -9.46 -19.06 -16.51
C THR A 282 -10.30 -17.79 -16.58
N PHE A 283 -10.08 -16.84 -15.66
CA PHE A 283 -10.71 -15.51 -15.68
C PHE A 283 -10.54 -14.82 -17.03
N ARG A 284 -9.31 -14.79 -17.58
CA ARG A 284 -9.05 -14.22 -18.90
C ARG A 284 -9.74 -14.97 -20.04
N ALA A 285 -9.80 -16.30 -19.97
CA ALA A 285 -10.45 -17.10 -21.01
C ALA A 285 -11.97 -16.89 -21.03
N THR A 286 -12.60 -16.82 -19.86
CA THR A 286 -14.05 -16.71 -19.72
C THR A 286 -14.55 -15.27 -19.87
N ALA A 287 -13.96 -14.33 -19.13
CA ALA A 287 -14.41 -12.94 -19.11
C ALA A 287 -13.88 -12.15 -20.32
N ILE A 288 -12.58 -12.27 -20.63
CA ILE A 288 -11.91 -11.37 -21.59
C ILE A 288 -12.01 -11.85 -23.04
N ARG A 289 -11.60 -13.09 -23.34
CA ARG A 289 -11.53 -13.58 -24.73
C ARG A 289 -12.91 -13.76 -25.38
N LYS A 290 -13.92 -14.18 -24.61
CA LYS A 290 -15.29 -14.29 -25.11
C LYS A 290 -15.94 -12.92 -25.39
N ALA A 291 -15.44 -11.85 -24.78
CA ALA A 291 -15.89 -10.48 -25.06
C ALA A 291 -15.34 -10.00 -26.40
N THR A 292 -14.01 -10.03 -26.53
CA THR A 292 -13.29 -9.54 -27.73
C THR A 292 -13.69 -10.26 -29.03
N LYS A 293 -13.91 -11.59 -29.02
CA LYS A 293 -14.36 -12.30 -30.23
C LYS A 293 -15.74 -11.85 -30.73
N ALA A 294 -16.63 -11.42 -29.84
CA ALA A 294 -17.96 -10.96 -30.23
C ALA A 294 -17.89 -9.59 -30.95
N GLU A 295 -16.97 -8.71 -30.53
CA GLU A 295 -16.80 -7.39 -31.14
C GLU A 295 -16.10 -7.42 -32.51
N TYR A 296 -15.21 -8.38 -32.77
CA TYR A 296 -14.54 -8.52 -34.08
C TYR A 296 -15.32 -9.34 -35.12
N SER A 297 -16.44 -9.95 -34.73
CA SER A 297 -17.27 -10.75 -35.65
C SER A 297 -18.55 -10.02 -36.10
N ALA A 298 -18.78 -8.80 -35.60
CA ALA A 298 -19.89 -7.92 -35.93
C ALA A 298 -19.38 -6.73 -36.75
#